data_AF-A0A1A2XVT9-F1
#
_entry.id   AF-A0A1A2XVT9-F1
#
_cell.length_a   1.000
_cell.length_b   1.000
_cell.length_c   1.000
_cell.angle_alpha   90.00
_cell.angle_beta   90.00
_cell.angle_gamma   90.00
#
_symmetry.space_group_name_H-M   'P 1'
#
loop_
_entity.id
_entity.type
_entity.pdbx_description
1 polymer ?
#
loop_
_entity_poly.entity_id
_entity_poly.type
_entity_poly.pdbx_seq_one_letter_code
_entity_poly.pdbx_strand_id
1 'polypeptide(L)'
;MPAEQIAQACELWTGFDISIVSRNYAQLAGLLAGFAFVVINLVLDRAYRRRSDGHSPDPREVEHETLTGVALMNAFLGLFLAAVQYSLLSGEQGCAVASGRATSAELLGGISFVAALYILLYAIVQFVSGSTGTLIRHCVFIVAVLVPPIAVFFVQATLTDLALSLGDLQAHRPLQPLWDDANRLSLPITAAVAVACALGWFLGRGRRRSDSPIGPMAGRIRTAFPYFSTVVIIAAIIRAMVALPKTDVASHLDPTEAWLWVVLFAVLMLAQSAALSFQQGVESPYRPARDTECAQTNA
;
A
#
# COMPACT_ATOMS: atom_id res chain seq x y z
N MET A 1 28.96 4.97 34.50
CA MET A 1 28.04 3.88 34.87
C MET A 1 28.48 2.63 34.13
N PRO A 2 28.57 1.46 34.79
CA PRO A 2 29.01 0.23 34.14
C PRO A 2 27.98 -0.21 33.09
N ALA A 3 28.46 -0.70 31.94
CA ALA A 3 27.64 -1.05 30.78
C ALA A 3 26.55 -2.11 31.08
N GLU A 4 26.76 -2.96 32.10
CA GLU A 4 25.77 -3.94 32.56
C GLU A 4 24.52 -3.30 33.18
N GLN A 5 24.63 -2.14 33.85
CA GLN A 5 23.46 -1.43 34.39
C GLN A 5 22.65 -0.73 33.31
N ILE A 6 23.30 -0.31 32.21
CA ILE A 6 22.62 0.29 31.05
C ILE A 6 21.92 -0.80 30.23
N ALA A 7 22.52 -1.98 30.11
CA ALA A 7 21.91 -3.14 29.46
C ALA A 7 20.72 -3.70 30.26
N GLN A 8 20.79 -3.75 31.60
CA GLN A 8 19.66 -4.11 32.45
C GLN A 8 18.52 -3.07 32.43
N ALA A 9 18.80 -1.81 32.10
CA ALA A 9 17.79 -0.75 32.07
C ALA A 9 16.88 -0.76 30.83
N CYS A 10 17.20 -1.57 29.81
CA CYS A 10 16.50 -1.58 28.53
C CYS A 10 15.99 -2.99 28.16
N GLU A 11 15.55 -3.74 29.17
CA GLU A 11 14.90 -5.04 28.99
C GLU A 11 13.50 -4.85 28.38
N LEU A 12 13.22 -5.59 27.30
CA LEU A 12 11.93 -5.57 26.61
C LEU A 12 10.91 -6.38 27.41
N TRP A 13 10.13 -5.69 28.24
CA TRP A 13 9.12 -6.30 29.10
C TRP A 13 8.01 -7.06 28.35
N THR A 14 7.75 -6.69 27.08
CA THR A 14 6.80 -7.38 26.20
C THR A 14 7.36 -8.67 25.61
N GLY A 15 8.68 -8.86 25.66
CA GLY A 15 9.38 -9.94 24.96
C GLY A 15 9.35 -9.84 23.42
N PHE A 16 8.77 -8.77 22.86
CA PHE A 16 8.65 -8.56 21.42
C PHE A 16 9.73 -7.61 20.90
N ASP A 17 10.67 -8.12 20.10
CA ASP A 17 11.73 -7.33 19.47
C ASP A 17 11.45 -7.10 17.99
N ILE A 18 11.09 -5.87 17.64
CA ILE A 18 10.79 -5.47 16.26
C ILE A 18 12.02 -5.54 15.33
N SER A 19 13.25 -5.42 15.86
CA SER A 19 14.46 -5.52 15.04
C SER A 19 14.57 -6.90 14.37
N ILE A 20 14.09 -7.95 15.04
CA ILE A 20 14.11 -9.32 14.51
C ILE A 20 13.08 -9.47 13.39
N VAL A 21 11.86 -9.00 13.60
CA VAL A 21 10.76 -9.15 12.63
C VAL A 21 10.96 -8.25 11.41
N SER A 22 11.48 -7.05 11.61
CA SER A 22 11.76 -6.08 10.53
C SER A 22 12.71 -6.63 9.46
N ARG A 23 13.62 -7.55 9.80
CA ARG A 23 14.45 -8.23 8.81
C ARG A 23 13.62 -9.02 7.78
N ASN A 24 12.57 -9.69 8.23
CA ASN A 24 11.67 -10.44 7.37
C ASN A 24 10.82 -9.50 6.50
N TYR A 25 10.35 -8.39 7.06
CA TYR A 25 9.63 -7.36 6.29
C TYR A 25 10.53 -6.72 5.22
N ALA A 26 11.81 -6.45 5.53
CA ALA A 26 12.77 -5.93 4.57
C ALA A 26 12.97 -6.89 3.39
N GLN A 27 13.14 -8.18 3.67
CA GLN A 27 13.28 -9.22 2.64
C GLN A 27 12.02 -9.36 1.79
N LEU A 28 10.84 -9.38 2.41
CA LEU A 28 9.56 -9.46 1.72
C LEU A 28 9.35 -8.25 0.81
N ALA A 29 9.59 -7.04 1.31
CA ALA A 29 9.50 -5.80 0.53
C ALA A 29 10.47 -5.82 -0.67
N GLY A 30 11.72 -6.23 -0.47
CA GLY A 30 12.71 -6.34 -1.53
C GLY A 30 12.33 -7.36 -2.61
N LEU A 31 11.80 -8.52 -2.21
CA LEU A 31 11.31 -9.56 -3.12
C LEU A 31 10.13 -9.05 -3.96
N LEU A 32 9.16 -8.39 -3.34
CA LEU A 32 8.02 -7.79 -4.04
C LEU A 32 8.45 -6.66 -4.99
N ALA A 33 9.44 -5.86 -4.62
CA ALA A 33 10.03 -4.86 -5.51
C ALA A 33 10.68 -5.53 -6.73
N GLY A 34 11.40 -6.64 -6.53
CA GLY A 34 11.94 -7.46 -7.62
C GLY A 34 10.86 -7.96 -8.58
N PHE A 35 9.73 -8.46 -8.05
CA PHE A 35 8.58 -8.84 -8.88
C PHE A 35 8.02 -7.66 -9.67
N ALA A 36 7.82 -6.50 -9.04
CA ALA A 36 7.37 -5.30 -9.72
C ALA A 36 8.30 -4.92 -10.88
N PHE A 37 9.62 -4.97 -10.67
CA PHE A 37 10.62 -4.71 -11.70
C PHE A 37 10.52 -5.68 -12.88
N VAL A 38 10.32 -6.98 -12.63
CA VAL A 38 10.13 -7.98 -13.69
C VAL A 38 8.88 -7.66 -14.52
N VAL A 39 7.76 -7.33 -13.87
CA VAL A 39 6.51 -7.00 -14.56
C VAL A 39 6.67 -5.71 -15.39
N ILE A 40 7.41 -4.71 -14.89
CA ILE A 40 7.73 -3.50 -15.67
C ILE A 40 8.44 -3.87 -16.97
N ASN A 41 9.45 -4.75 -16.91
CA ASN A 41 10.16 -5.19 -18.11
C ASN A 41 9.24 -5.92 -19.10
N LEU A 42 8.30 -6.75 -18.62
CA LEU A 42 7.31 -7.40 -19.49
C LEU A 42 6.38 -6.41 -20.17
N VAL A 43 5.93 -5.37 -19.46
CA VAL A 43 5.11 -4.29 -20.04
C VAL A 43 5.89 -3.54 -21.11
N LEU A 44 7.16 -3.21 -20.85
CA LEU A 44 8.03 -2.53 -21.82
C LEU A 44 8.35 -3.40 -23.04
N ASP A 45 8.64 -4.69 -22.87
CA ASP A 45 8.89 -5.62 -23.98
C ASP A 45 7.66 -5.78 -24.85
N ARG A 46 6.47 -5.93 -24.25
CA ARG A 46 5.20 -5.97 -24.98
C ARG A 46 4.97 -4.70 -25.80
N ALA A 47 5.20 -3.53 -25.20
CA ALA A 47 5.06 -2.25 -25.90
C ALA A 47 6.09 -2.10 -27.04
N TYR A 48 7.33 -2.59 -26.85
CA TYR A 48 8.38 -2.55 -27.86
C TYR A 48 8.05 -3.45 -29.06
N ARG A 49 7.68 -4.71 -28.82
CA ARG A 49 7.31 -5.66 -29.89
C ARG A 49 6.15 -5.14 -30.74
N ARG A 50 5.10 -4.60 -30.10
CA ARG A 50 3.94 -4.02 -30.81
C ARG A 50 4.32 -2.87 -31.74
N ARG A 51 5.23 -1.99 -31.33
CA ARG A 51 5.73 -0.91 -32.19
C ARG A 51 6.54 -1.45 -33.36
N SER A 52 7.29 -2.53 -33.16
CA SER A 52 8.03 -3.23 -34.21
C SER A 52 7.11 -3.88 -35.24
N ASP A 53 5.93 -4.35 -34.83
CA ASP A 53 4.94 -5.01 -35.71
C ASP A 53 4.12 -4.01 -36.56
N GLY A 54 4.39 -2.70 -36.46
CA GLY A 54 3.73 -1.66 -37.27
C GLY A 54 2.26 -1.38 -36.89
N HIS A 55 1.76 -1.98 -35.81
CA HIS A 55 0.39 -1.79 -35.35
C HIS A 55 0.29 -0.48 -34.56
N SER A 56 -0.50 0.50 -35.04
CA SER A 56 -0.78 1.72 -34.25
C SER A 56 -1.71 1.36 -33.09
N PRO A 57 -1.28 1.49 -31.82
CA PRO A 57 -2.09 1.09 -30.68
C PRO A 57 -3.31 2.02 -30.53
N ASP A 58 -4.46 1.44 -30.15
CA ASP A 58 -5.64 2.22 -29.75
C ASP A 58 -5.25 3.18 -28.60
N PRO A 59 -5.60 4.47 -28.67
CA PRO A 59 -5.40 5.43 -27.57
C PRO A 59 -5.78 4.89 -26.18
N ARG A 60 -6.81 4.04 -26.08
CA ARG A 60 -7.22 3.42 -24.81
C ARG A 60 -6.21 2.42 -24.26
N GLU A 61 -5.57 1.64 -25.13
CA GLU A 61 -4.53 0.69 -24.74
C GLU A 61 -3.28 1.41 -24.27
N VAL A 62 -2.88 2.49 -24.97
CA VAL A 62 -1.72 3.31 -24.58
C VAL A 62 -1.94 3.94 -23.21
N GLU A 63 -3.13 4.48 -22.95
CA GLU A 63 -3.47 5.04 -21.64
C GLU A 63 -3.41 3.96 -20.55
N HIS A 64 -3.93 2.77 -20.82
CA HIS A 64 -3.93 1.66 -19.87
C HIS A 64 -2.53 1.12 -19.57
N GLU A 65 -1.69 0.94 -20.59
CA GLU A 65 -0.29 0.52 -20.43
C GLU A 65 0.51 1.57 -19.65
N THR A 66 0.30 2.86 -19.95
CA THR A 66 0.96 3.97 -19.23
C THR A 66 0.55 3.99 -17.76
N LEU A 67 -0.74 3.90 -17.46
CA LEU A 67 -1.26 3.85 -16.09
C LEU A 67 -0.72 2.66 -15.31
N THR A 68 -0.65 1.49 -15.95
CA THR A 68 -0.10 0.27 -15.35
C THR A 68 1.39 0.45 -15.06
N GLY A 69 2.17 0.98 -16.01
CA GLY A 69 3.59 1.27 -15.83
C GLY A 69 3.86 2.28 -14.71
N VAL A 70 3.07 3.36 -14.64
CA VAL A 70 3.17 4.35 -13.55
C VAL A 70 2.86 3.73 -12.20
N ALA A 71 1.81 2.92 -12.09
CA ALA A 71 1.47 2.23 -10.85
C ALA A 71 2.58 1.25 -10.43
N LEU A 72 3.11 0.45 -11.36
CA LEU A 72 4.22 -0.47 -11.08
C LEU A 72 5.48 0.26 -10.62
N MET A 73 5.84 1.38 -11.26
CA MET A 73 7.01 2.17 -10.88
C MET A 73 6.85 2.77 -9.48
N ASN A 74 5.66 3.28 -9.16
CA ASN A 74 5.33 3.78 -7.81
C ASN A 74 5.37 2.66 -6.76
N ALA A 75 4.82 1.48 -7.07
CA ALA A 75 4.90 0.31 -6.20
C ALA A 75 6.35 -0.13 -5.98
N PHE A 76 7.14 -0.22 -7.04
CA PHE A 76 8.56 -0.55 -6.98
C PHE A 76 9.32 0.42 -6.07
N LEU A 77 9.17 1.73 -6.29
CA LEU A 77 9.83 2.75 -5.48
C LEU A 77 9.39 2.66 -4.00
N GLY A 78 8.09 2.53 -3.73
CA GLY A 78 7.58 2.40 -2.37
C GLY A 78 8.09 1.15 -1.66
N LEU A 79 8.09 -0.01 -2.33
CA LEU A 79 8.59 -1.26 -1.78
C LEU A 79 10.11 -1.24 -1.57
N PHE A 80 10.86 -0.63 -2.49
CA PHE A 80 12.30 -0.43 -2.33
C PHE A 80 12.61 0.43 -1.11
N LEU A 81 11.92 1.56 -0.95
CA LEU A 81 12.12 2.43 0.20
C LEU A 81 11.69 1.77 1.51
N ALA A 82 10.57 1.02 1.51
CA ALA A 82 10.14 0.23 2.65
C ALA A 82 11.18 -0.85 3.02
N ALA A 83 11.78 -1.52 2.03
CA ALA A 83 12.84 -2.50 2.25
C ALA A 83 14.07 -1.86 2.90
N VAL A 84 14.47 -0.66 2.44
CA VAL A 84 15.57 0.10 3.05
C VAL A 84 15.23 0.49 4.49
N GLN A 85 14.02 1.02 4.74
CA GLN A 85 13.58 1.42 6.08
C GLN A 85 13.55 0.23 7.05
N TYR A 86 12.96 -0.89 6.66
CA TYR A 86 12.92 -2.10 7.50
C TYR A 86 14.31 -2.73 7.68
N SER A 87 15.19 -2.64 6.69
CA SER A 87 16.60 -3.06 6.84
C SER A 87 17.32 -2.21 7.89
N LEU A 88 17.11 -0.90 7.88
CA LEU A 88 17.65 0.00 8.90
C LEU A 88 17.06 -0.25 10.28
N LEU A 89 15.76 -0.59 10.35
CA LEU A 89 15.07 -0.96 11.59
C LEU A 89 15.60 -2.29 12.16
N SER A 90 15.99 -3.24 11.30
CA SER A 90 16.57 -4.52 11.73
C SER A 90 17.96 -4.39 12.36
N GLY A 91 18.63 -3.26 12.13
CA GLY A 91 19.89 -2.92 12.78
C GLY A 91 19.72 -2.17 14.10
N GLU A 92 18.49 -1.88 14.54
CA GLU A 92 18.24 -1.23 15.82
C GLU A 92 18.47 -2.18 16.99
N GLN A 93 19.08 -1.70 18.06
CA GLN A 93 19.46 -2.51 19.23
C GLN A 93 19.29 -1.73 20.54
N GLY A 94 19.09 -2.48 21.63
CA GLY A 94 19.08 -1.95 22.99
C GLY A 94 17.94 -0.97 23.25
N CYS A 95 18.26 0.14 23.91
CA CYS A 95 17.28 1.09 24.40
C CYS A 95 16.39 1.70 23.31
N ALA A 96 16.87 1.80 22.07
CA ALA A 96 16.06 2.31 20.95
C ALA A 96 14.83 1.43 20.63
N VAL A 97 14.91 0.14 20.95
CA VAL A 97 13.82 -0.82 20.76
C VAL A 97 12.83 -0.73 21.93
N ALA A 98 13.34 -0.55 23.15
CA ALA A 98 12.53 -0.45 24.36
C ALA A 98 11.86 0.92 24.57
N SER A 99 12.42 2.01 24.03
CA SER A 99 11.98 3.40 24.27
C SER A 99 10.90 3.91 23.31
N GLY A 100 10.37 3.04 22.44
CA GLY A 100 9.29 3.40 21.51
C GLY A 100 9.73 4.09 20.20
N ARG A 101 11.03 4.37 20.01
CA ARG A 101 11.52 4.89 18.72
C ARG A 101 11.36 3.86 17.61
N ALA A 102 11.80 2.63 17.84
CA ALA A 102 11.75 1.56 16.83
C ALA A 102 10.32 1.24 16.41
N THR A 103 9.38 1.16 17.36
CA THR A 103 7.95 0.93 17.10
C THR A 103 7.27 2.14 16.43
N SER A 104 7.71 3.38 16.73
CA SER A 104 7.28 4.56 15.98
C SER A 104 7.72 4.52 14.52
N ALA A 105 8.96 4.11 14.27
CA ALA A 105 9.49 3.91 12.92
C ALA A 105 8.80 2.73 12.21
N GLU A 106 8.41 1.68 12.97
CA GLU A 106 7.63 0.55 12.48
C GLU A 106 6.24 0.98 11.99
N LEU A 107 5.50 1.81 12.75
CA LEU A 107 4.18 2.30 12.33
C LEU A 107 4.25 3.00 10.96
N LEU A 108 5.20 3.93 10.80
CA LEU A 108 5.40 4.65 9.53
C LEU A 108 5.91 3.74 8.41
N GLY A 109 6.77 2.77 8.76
CA GLY A 109 7.25 1.74 7.83
C GLY A 109 6.13 0.82 7.36
N GLY A 110 5.22 0.45 8.26
CA GLY A 110 4.05 -0.39 7.98
C GLY A 110 3.08 0.31 7.04
N ILE A 111 2.79 1.59 7.28
CA ILE A 111 1.99 2.42 6.37
C ILE A 111 2.61 2.45 4.97
N SER A 112 3.93 2.71 4.90
CA SER A 112 4.66 2.80 3.63
C SER A 112 4.65 1.47 2.87
N PHE A 113 4.93 0.38 3.57
CA PHE A 113 4.97 -0.97 3.02
C PHE A 113 3.61 -1.43 2.51
N VAL A 114 2.56 -1.30 3.33
CA VAL A 114 1.22 -1.75 2.95
C VAL A 114 0.63 -0.87 1.85
N ALA A 115 0.87 0.44 1.86
CA ALA A 115 0.48 1.31 0.76
C ALA A 115 1.17 0.89 -0.55
N ALA A 116 2.47 0.61 -0.54
CA ALA A 116 3.20 0.18 -1.73
C ALA A 116 2.74 -1.20 -2.23
N LEU A 117 2.46 -2.14 -1.31
CA LEU A 117 1.86 -3.43 -1.61
C LEU A 117 0.48 -3.27 -2.26
N TYR A 118 -0.36 -2.36 -1.75
CA TYR A 118 -1.65 -2.08 -2.36
C TYR A 118 -1.50 -1.55 -3.78
N ILE A 119 -0.58 -0.61 -4.03
CA ILE A 119 -0.30 -0.09 -5.38
C ILE A 119 0.15 -1.23 -6.31
N LEU A 120 0.98 -2.17 -5.82
CA LEU A 120 1.39 -3.34 -6.59
C LEU A 120 0.20 -4.20 -6.98
N LEU A 121 -0.68 -4.54 -6.04
CA LEU A 121 -1.89 -5.32 -6.29
C LEU A 121 -2.84 -4.59 -7.25
N TYR A 122 -2.99 -3.27 -7.09
CA TYR A 122 -3.72 -2.41 -8.02
C TYR A 122 -3.13 -2.51 -9.44
N ALA A 123 -1.81 -2.42 -9.58
CA ALA A 123 -1.15 -2.51 -10.87
C ALA A 123 -1.32 -3.89 -11.53
N ILE A 124 -1.27 -4.97 -10.73
CA ILE A 124 -1.55 -6.33 -11.20
C ILE A 124 -2.99 -6.46 -11.71
N VAL A 125 -3.97 -5.90 -10.99
CA VAL A 125 -5.37 -5.86 -11.45
C VAL A 125 -5.47 -5.16 -12.79
N GLN A 126 -4.80 -4.01 -12.97
CA GLN A 126 -4.78 -3.32 -14.26
C GLN A 126 -4.15 -4.23 -15.34
N PHE A 127 -2.97 -4.79 -15.08
CA PHE A 127 -2.27 -5.66 -16.03
C PHE A 127 -3.12 -6.86 -16.51
N VAL A 128 -3.90 -7.48 -15.62
CA VAL A 128 -4.74 -8.66 -15.93
C VAL A 128 -6.06 -8.27 -16.61
N SER A 129 -6.52 -7.02 -16.50
CA SER A 129 -7.81 -6.58 -17.07
C SER A 129 -7.92 -6.77 -18.59
N GLY A 130 -6.78 -6.87 -19.30
CA GLY A 130 -6.74 -7.14 -20.74
C GLY A 130 -6.80 -8.61 -21.16
N SER A 131 -6.82 -9.60 -20.24
CA SER A 131 -6.69 -11.02 -20.61
C SER A 131 -7.93 -11.89 -20.37
N THR A 132 -8.64 -11.77 -19.24
CA THR A 132 -9.77 -12.67 -18.90
C THR A 132 -10.80 -12.02 -17.97
N GLY A 133 -12.04 -11.91 -18.44
CA GLY A 133 -13.14 -11.19 -17.76
C GLY A 133 -13.65 -11.79 -16.44
N THR A 134 -13.49 -13.11 -16.20
CA THR A 134 -13.86 -13.73 -14.92
C THR A 134 -12.80 -13.53 -13.86
N LEU A 135 -11.52 -13.71 -14.22
CA LEU A 135 -10.38 -13.52 -13.32
C LEU A 135 -10.32 -12.09 -12.79
N ILE A 136 -10.50 -11.09 -13.67
CA ILE A 136 -10.47 -9.68 -13.28
C ILE A 136 -11.53 -9.35 -12.22
N ARG A 137 -12.74 -9.91 -12.33
CA ARG A 137 -13.82 -9.66 -11.36
C ARG A 137 -13.45 -10.13 -9.94
N HIS A 138 -12.77 -11.27 -9.83
CA HIS A 138 -12.28 -11.78 -8.55
C HIS A 138 -11.10 -10.96 -8.04
N CYS A 139 -10.15 -10.60 -8.90
CA CYS A 139 -9.01 -9.77 -8.51
C CYS A 139 -9.46 -8.38 -8.01
N VAL A 140 -10.37 -7.71 -8.72
CA VAL A 140 -10.87 -6.40 -8.28
C VAL A 140 -11.67 -6.54 -6.98
N PHE A 141 -12.47 -7.60 -6.80
CA PHE A 141 -13.15 -7.84 -5.51
C PHE A 141 -12.16 -7.99 -4.36
N ILE A 142 -11.11 -8.80 -4.52
CA ILE A 142 -10.09 -9.00 -3.50
C ILE A 142 -9.43 -7.66 -3.15
N VAL A 143 -8.95 -6.92 -4.16
CA VAL A 143 -8.20 -5.68 -3.94
C VAL A 143 -9.08 -4.53 -3.46
N ALA A 144 -10.33 -4.43 -3.94
CA ALA A 144 -11.22 -3.34 -3.54
C ALA A 144 -11.95 -3.60 -2.22
N VAL A 145 -12.20 -4.86 -1.84
CA VAL A 145 -13.04 -5.19 -0.67
C VAL A 145 -12.25 -5.82 0.47
N LEU A 146 -11.37 -6.78 0.18
CA LEU A 146 -10.69 -7.57 1.22
C LEU A 146 -9.37 -6.93 1.68
N VAL A 147 -8.58 -6.40 0.75
CA VAL A 147 -7.25 -5.84 1.08
C VAL A 147 -7.35 -4.58 1.97
N PRO A 148 -8.23 -3.59 1.73
CA PRO A 148 -8.30 -2.38 2.55
C PRO A 148 -8.52 -2.61 4.05
N PRO A 149 -9.50 -3.42 4.50
CA PRO A 149 -9.68 -3.66 5.93
C PRO A 149 -8.50 -4.43 6.55
N ILE A 150 -7.91 -5.40 5.83
CA ILE A 150 -6.73 -6.12 6.30
C ILE A 150 -5.55 -5.15 6.46
N ALA A 151 -5.36 -4.26 5.49
CA ALA A 151 -4.32 -3.24 5.51
C ALA A 151 -4.47 -2.29 6.70
N VAL A 152 -5.68 -1.77 6.93
CA VAL A 152 -5.96 -0.88 8.06
C VAL A 152 -5.77 -1.60 9.38
N PHE A 153 -6.25 -2.84 9.51
CA PHE A 153 -6.06 -3.65 10.70
C PHE A 153 -4.58 -3.88 11.01
N PHE A 154 -3.77 -4.18 9.99
CA PHE A 154 -2.32 -4.35 10.15
C PHE A 154 -1.66 -3.08 10.70
N VAL A 155 -1.99 -1.91 10.15
CA VAL A 155 -1.46 -0.62 10.64
C VAL A 155 -2.00 -0.27 12.03
N GLN A 156 -3.19 -0.71 12.39
CA GLN A 156 -3.71 -0.54 13.75
C GLN A 156 -3.02 -1.44 14.77
N ALA A 157 -2.62 -2.66 14.38
CA ALA A 157 -1.87 -3.55 15.26
C ALA A 157 -0.51 -2.93 15.67
N THR A 158 0.13 -2.15 14.79
CA THR A 158 1.38 -1.46 15.18
C THR A 158 1.13 -0.29 16.13
N LEU A 159 -0.09 0.25 16.26
CA LEU A 159 -0.44 1.19 17.34
C LEU A 159 -0.46 0.51 18.72
N THR A 160 -0.92 -0.74 18.80
CA THR A 160 -0.88 -1.49 20.06
C THR A 160 0.55 -1.78 20.48
N ASP A 161 1.42 -2.10 19.52
CA ASP A 161 2.86 -2.30 19.77
C ASP A 161 3.54 -1.00 20.22
N LEU A 162 3.18 0.12 19.57
CA LEU A 162 3.64 1.45 20.00
C LEU A 162 3.19 1.77 21.42
N ALA A 163 1.92 1.53 21.77
CA ALA A 163 1.40 1.80 23.11
C ALA A 163 2.09 0.95 24.18
N LEU A 164 2.45 -0.30 23.89
CA LEU A 164 3.24 -1.13 24.81
C LEU A 164 4.66 -0.61 24.99
N SER A 165 5.30 -0.17 23.90
CA SER A 165 6.67 0.36 23.95
C SER A 165 6.79 1.71 24.65
N LEU A 166 5.76 2.56 24.60
CA LEU A 166 5.70 3.85 25.30
C LEU A 166 5.16 3.74 26.73
N GLY A 167 4.86 2.51 27.19
CA GLY A 167 4.32 2.25 28.51
C GLY A 167 5.31 2.47 29.65
N ASP A 168 4.81 2.34 30.88
CA ASP A 168 5.66 2.32 32.07
C ASP A 168 6.37 0.96 32.17
N LEU A 169 7.68 0.98 31.92
CA LEU A 169 8.56 -0.19 31.99
C LEU A 169 8.64 -0.79 33.40
N GLN A 170 8.53 0.02 34.46
CA GLN A 170 8.61 -0.48 35.83
C GLN A 170 7.30 -1.13 36.25
N ALA A 171 6.18 -0.46 35.97
CA ALA A 171 4.85 -0.98 36.31
C ALA A 171 4.33 -2.03 35.33
N HIS A 172 5.02 -2.26 34.20
CA HIS A 172 4.59 -3.14 33.11
C HIS A 172 3.19 -2.78 32.60
N ARG A 173 2.96 -1.48 32.40
CA ARG A 173 1.66 -0.95 31.97
C ARG A 173 1.79 -0.27 30.62
N PRO A 174 0.92 -0.57 29.64
CA PRO A 174 0.93 0.14 28.37
C PRO A 174 0.57 1.61 28.54
N LEU A 175 0.92 2.43 27.55
CA LEU A 175 0.55 3.84 27.52
C LEU A 175 -0.96 3.99 27.39
N GLN A 176 -1.58 4.58 28.41
CA GLN A 176 -2.99 4.97 28.41
C GLN A 176 -3.14 6.45 28.03
N PRO A 177 -4.17 6.84 27.25
CA PRO A 177 -5.30 6.04 26.77
C PRO A 177 -5.05 5.31 25.43
N LEU A 178 -3.87 5.46 24.83
CA LEU A 178 -3.58 4.96 23.47
C LEU A 178 -3.88 3.47 23.32
N TRP A 179 -3.50 2.66 24.31
CA TRP A 179 -3.76 1.22 24.33
C TRP A 179 -5.25 0.87 24.35
N ASP A 180 -6.02 1.51 25.23
CA ASP A 180 -7.46 1.27 25.35
C ASP A 180 -8.19 1.67 24.06
N ASP A 181 -7.83 2.82 23.50
CA ASP A 181 -8.42 3.33 22.26
C ASP A 181 -8.04 2.45 21.06
N ALA A 182 -6.78 2.05 20.91
CA ALA A 182 -6.33 1.18 19.82
C ALA A 182 -7.04 -0.17 19.84
N ASN A 183 -7.15 -0.81 21.01
CA ASN A 183 -7.85 -2.08 21.16
C ASN A 183 -9.35 -1.96 20.92
N ARG A 184 -9.99 -0.96 21.52
CA ARG A 184 -11.44 -0.75 21.40
C ARG A 184 -11.85 -0.37 19.98
N LEU A 185 -11.02 0.41 19.28
CA LEU A 185 -11.34 0.94 17.95
C LEU A 185 -10.85 0.06 16.78
N SER A 186 -9.96 -0.90 17.02
CA SER A 186 -9.42 -1.79 15.97
C SER A 186 -10.53 -2.51 15.18
N LEU A 187 -11.41 -3.22 15.89
CA LEU A 187 -12.53 -3.95 15.31
C LEU A 187 -13.56 -3.03 14.62
N PRO A 188 -14.10 -1.97 15.25
CA PRO A 188 -15.12 -1.14 14.60
C PRO A 188 -14.58 -0.35 13.41
N ILE A 189 -13.32 0.15 13.45
CA ILE A 189 -12.72 0.84 12.30
C ILE A 189 -12.52 -0.14 11.15
N THR A 190 -11.95 -1.31 11.42
CA THR A 190 -11.75 -2.35 10.39
C THR A 190 -13.09 -2.78 9.78
N ALA A 191 -14.11 -3.00 10.60
CA ALA A 191 -15.45 -3.35 10.14
C ALA A 191 -16.09 -2.20 9.33
N ALA A 192 -15.94 -0.94 9.76
CA ALA A 192 -16.44 0.21 9.02
C ALA A 192 -15.78 0.35 7.65
N VAL A 193 -14.45 0.14 7.56
CA VAL A 193 -13.73 0.12 6.29
C VAL A 193 -14.23 -1.02 5.41
N ALA A 194 -14.37 -2.23 5.93
CA ALA A 194 -14.89 -3.38 5.18
C ALA A 194 -16.30 -3.11 4.62
N VAL A 195 -17.20 -2.56 5.45
CA VAL A 195 -18.56 -2.21 5.04
C VAL A 195 -18.55 -1.11 3.98
N ALA A 196 -17.76 -0.05 4.17
CA ALA A 196 -17.64 1.03 3.19
C ALA A 196 -17.10 0.53 1.85
N CYS A 197 -16.08 -0.32 1.85
CA CYS A 197 -15.53 -0.95 0.64
C CYS A 197 -16.56 -1.87 -0.03
N ALA A 198 -17.30 -2.67 0.73
CA ALA A 198 -18.35 -3.54 0.20
C ALA A 198 -19.51 -2.74 -0.42
N LEU A 199 -19.92 -1.64 0.22
CA LEU A 199 -20.93 -0.72 -0.31
C LEU A 199 -20.42 -0.04 -1.58
N GLY A 200 -19.20 0.49 -1.58
CA GLY A 200 -18.57 1.08 -2.77
C GLY A 200 -18.49 0.09 -3.93
N TRP A 201 -18.11 -1.16 -3.63
CA TRP A 201 -18.10 -2.25 -4.60
C TRP A 201 -19.50 -2.53 -5.16
N PHE A 202 -20.52 -2.62 -4.32
CA PHE A 202 -21.89 -2.87 -4.76
C PHE A 202 -22.43 -1.73 -5.63
N LEU A 203 -22.27 -0.48 -5.19
CA LEU A 203 -22.72 0.73 -5.90
C LEU A 203 -21.98 0.92 -7.23
N GLY A 204 -20.69 0.55 -7.29
CA GLY A 204 -19.88 0.65 -8.49
C GLY A 204 -20.17 -0.39 -9.58
N ARG A 205 -21.00 -1.40 -9.30
CA ARG A 205 -21.27 -2.54 -10.22
C ARG A 205 -21.79 -2.09 -11.58
N GLY A 206 -22.63 -1.05 -11.62
CA GLY A 206 -23.14 -0.49 -12.88
C GLY A 206 -22.03 0.16 -13.72
N ARG A 207 -21.11 0.89 -13.09
CA ARG A 207 -20.00 1.55 -13.79
C ARG A 207 -18.97 0.56 -14.30
N ARG A 208 -18.61 -0.46 -13.52
CA ARG A 208 -17.61 -1.48 -13.91
C ARG A 208 -18.01 -2.30 -15.14
N ARG A 209 -19.32 -2.48 -15.34
CA ARG A 209 -19.91 -3.20 -16.47
C ARG A 209 -20.27 -2.33 -17.66
N SER A 210 -20.13 -1.01 -17.53
CA SER A 210 -20.46 -0.08 -18.61
C SER A 210 -19.36 -0.07 -19.67
N ASP A 211 -19.75 -0.20 -20.94
CA ASP A 211 -18.87 -0.04 -22.12
C ASP A 211 -18.72 1.42 -22.56
N SER A 212 -19.38 2.35 -21.84
CA SER A 212 -19.31 3.78 -22.13
C SER A 212 -17.88 4.31 -22.07
N PRO A 213 -17.47 5.21 -22.99
CA PRO A 213 -16.15 5.83 -22.95
C PRO A 213 -15.88 6.49 -21.60
N ILE A 214 -14.63 6.36 -21.13
CA ILE A 214 -14.19 6.97 -19.87
C ILE A 214 -14.30 8.49 -20.00
N GLY A 215 -15.03 9.12 -19.09
CA GLY A 215 -15.10 10.58 -19.04
C GLY A 215 -13.73 11.20 -18.69
N PRO A 216 -13.37 12.37 -19.24
CA PRO A 216 -12.05 12.98 -19.05
C PRO A 216 -11.70 13.25 -17.58
N MET A 217 -12.71 13.52 -16.74
CA MET A 217 -12.53 13.72 -15.30
C MET A 217 -12.20 12.41 -14.56
N ALA A 218 -12.79 11.29 -14.98
CA ALA A 218 -12.50 9.98 -14.39
C ALA A 218 -11.08 9.49 -14.75
N GLY A 219 -10.62 9.79 -15.96
CA GLY A 219 -9.24 9.53 -16.39
C GLY A 219 -8.21 10.28 -15.53
N ARG A 220 -8.40 11.59 -15.29
CA ARG A 220 -7.49 12.38 -14.43
C ARG A 220 -7.45 11.90 -12.99
N ILE A 221 -8.59 11.49 -12.45
CA ILE A 221 -8.65 10.96 -11.08
C ILE A 221 -7.87 9.64 -11.01
N ARG A 222 -7.99 8.79 -12.03
CA ARG A 222 -7.26 7.50 -12.13
C ARG A 222 -5.74 7.69 -12.25
N THR A 223 -5.26 8.68 -13.00
CA THR A 223 -3.82 8.96 -13.11
C THR A 223 -3.23 9.50 -11.81
N ALA A 224 -3.99 10.28 -11.04
CA ALA A 224 -3.49 10.92 -9.83
C ALA A 224 -3.31 9.98 -8.62
N PHE A 225 -4.10 8.89 -8.53
CA PHE A 225 -4.11 8.02 -7.34
C PHE A 225 -2.77 7.36 -6.98
N PRO A 226 -2.03 6.74 -7.92
CA PRO A 226 -0.72 6.18 -7.62
C PRO A 226 0.23 7.24 -7.03
N TYR A 227 0.18 8.47 -7.55
CA TYR A 227 1.01 9.57 -7.06
C TYR A 227 0.62 10.02 -5.65
N PHE A 228 -0.68 10.14 -5.33
CA PHE A 228 -1.10 10.47 -3.97
C PHE A 228 -0.60 9.44 -2.96
N SER A 229 -0.65 8.17 -3.35
CA SER A 229 -0.18 7.06 -2.51
C SER A 229 1.33 7.12 -2.30
N THR A 230 2.08 7.40 -3.37
CA THR A 230 3.53 7.65 -3.31
C THR A 230 3.88 8.86 -2.44
N VAL A 231 3.10 9.94 -2.49
CA VAL A 231 3.31 11.11 -1.62
C VAL A 231 3.14 10.72 -0.15
N VAL A 232 2.12 9.93 0.19
CA VAL A 232 1.93 9.43 1.57
C VAL A 232 3.09 8.53 2.00
N ILE A 233 3.55 7.63 1.13
CA ILE A 233 4.72 6.76 1.38
C ILE A 233 5.97 7.61 1.65
N ILE A 234 6.30 8.54 0.75
CA ILE A 234 7.47 9.41 0.89
C ILE A 234 7.36 10.27 2.15
N ALA A 235 6.18 10.82 2.44
CA ALA A 235 5.97 11.63 3.64
C ALA A 235 6.18 10.81 4.94
N ALA A 236 5.67 9.57 4.99
CA ALA A 236 5.87 8.67 6.13
C ALA A 236 7.36 8.31 6.31
N ILE A 237 8.08 8.03 5.22
CA ILE A 237 9.53 7.74 5.26
C ILE A 237 10.32 8.96 5.71
N ILE A 238 10.06 10.14 5.13
CA ILE A 238 10.75 11.38 5.52
C ILE A 238 10.47 11.68 6.99
N ARG A 239 9.22 11.52 7.45
CA ARG A 239 8.86 11.71 8.85
C ARG A 239 9.60 10.74 9.78
N ALA A 240 9.77 9.48 9.36
CA ALA A 240 10.55 8.50 10.09
C ALA A 240 12.05 8.86 10.13
N MET A 241 12.61 9.36 9.03
CA MET A 241 14.04 9.67 8.94
C MET A 241 14.43 10.97 9.66
N VAL A 242 13.60 12.01 9.54
CA VAL A 242 13.92 13.36 10.04
C VAL A 242 13.63 13.50 11.52
N ALA A 243 12.47 13.00 11.96
CA ALA A 243 11.98 13.28 13.30
C ALA A 243 12.05 12.06 14.24
N LEU A 244 12.68 10.97 13.81
CA LEU A 244 13.13 9.88 14.68
C LEU A 244 14.64 9.62 14.47
N PRO A 245 15.50 10.62 14.76
CA PRO A 245 16.94 10.49 14.51
C PRO A 245 17.54 9.38 15.37
N LYS A 246 18.43 8.57 14.78
CA LYS A 246 19.11 7.46 15.50
C LYS A 246 19.93 7.90 16.70
N THR A 247 20.32 9.17 16.76
CA THR A 247 21.08 9.76 17.86
C THR A 247 20.24 9.99 19.12
N ASP A 248 18.91 10.04 19.00
CA ASP A 248 18.00 10.27 20.12
C ASP A 248 17.06 9.08 20.30
N VAL A 249 17.39 8.22 21.26
CA VAL A 249 16.58 7.04 21.58
C VAL A 249 15.21 7.39 22.15
N ALA A 250 15.03 8.58 22.74
CA ALA A 250 13.75 8.99 23.31
C ALA A 250 12.80 9.59 22.27
N SER A 251 13.27 9.82 21.03
CA SER A 251 12.41 10.33 19.97
C SER A 251 11.36 9.29 19.56
N HIS A 252 10.08 9.64 19.70
CA HIS A 252 8.95 8.79 19.32
C HIS A 252 7.83 9.64 18.71
N LEU A 253 6.83 8.98 18.14
CA LEU A 253 5.61 9.65 17.68
C LEU A 253 4.74 10.01 18.87
N ASP A 254 4.11 11.18 18.82
CA ASP A 254 3.05 11.51 19.74
C ASP A 254 1.81 10.64 19.46
N PRO A 255 1.03 10.21 20.48
CA PRO A 255 -0.15 9.39 20.28
C PRO A 255 -1.18 9.98 19.30
N THR A 256 -1.35 11.30 19.34
CA THR A 256 -2.25 12.04 18.44
C THR A 256 -1.75 12.02 16.99
N GLU A 257 -0.44 12.15 16.79
CA GLU A 257 0.19 12.05 15.49
C GLU A 257 0.08 10.63 14.93
N ALA A 258 0.31 9.61 15.76
CA ALA A 258 0.18 8.22 15.38
C ALA A 258 -1.24 7.91 14.85
N TRP A 259 -2.28 8.38 15.55
CA TRP A 259 -3.67 8.26 15.09
C TRP A 259 -3.94 9.02 13.79
N LEU A 260 -3.37 10.22 13.62
CA LEU A 260 -3.49 10.98 12.38
C LEU A 260 -2.97 10.17 11.18
N TRP A 261 -1.82 9.52 11.33
CA TRP A 261 -1.26 8.65 10.29
C TRP A 261 -2.17 7.46 9.96
N VAL A 262 -2.77 6.82 10.97
CA VAL A 262 -3.74 5.73 10.76
C VAL A 262 -5.00 6.21 10.05
N VAL A 263 -5.54 7.37 10.43
CA VAL A 263 -6.72 7.95 9.76
C VAL A 263 -6.38 8.32 8.32
N LEU A 264 -5.24 8.96 8.08
CA LEU A 264 -4.77 9.30 6.73
C LEU A 264 -4.62 8.05 5.86
N PHE A 265 -4.05 6.99 6.42
CA PHE A 265 -3.90 5.71 5.73
C PHE A 265 -5.26 5.04 5.45
N ALA A 266 -6.19 5.04 6.39
CA ALA A 266 -7.54 4.50 6.18
C ALA A 266 -8.30 5.25 5.08
N VAL A 267 -8.21 6.60 5.07
CA VAL A 267 -8.78 7.44 4.01
C VAL A 267 -8.14 7.12 2.66
N LEU A 268 -6.81 6.94 2.61
CA LEU A 268 -6.11 6.54 1.40
C LEU A 268 -6.61 5.19 0.87
N MET A 269 -6.73 4.18 1.73
CA MET A 269 -7.23 2.84 1.37
C MET A 269 -8.68 2.90 0.85
N LEU A 270 -9.55 3.69 1.50
CA LEU A 270 -10.93 3.90 1.05
C LEU A 270 -10.99 4.61 -0.31
N ALA A 271 -10.17 5.64 -0.51
CA ALA A 271 -10.11 6.37 -1.77
C ALA A 271 -9.65 5.47 -2.92
N GLN A 272 -8.62 4.65 -2.70
CA GLN A 272 -8.13 3.68 -3.69
C GLN A 272 -9.15 2.55 -3.96
N SER A 273 -9.83 2.05 -2.93
CA SER A 273 -10.90 1.05 -3.05
C SER A 273 -12.08 1.61 -3.85
N ALA A 274 -12.48 2.85 -3.57
CA ALA A 274 -13.52 3.54 -4.33
C ALA A 274 -13.10 3.73 -5.78
N ALA A 275 -11.85 4.14 -6.04
CA ALA A 275 -11.31 4.30 -7.39
C ALA A 275 -11.47 3.03 -8.24
N LEU A 276 -11.06 1.87 -7.70
CA LEU A 276 -11.24 0.57 -8.35
C LEU A 276 -12.72 0.19 -8.50
N SER A 277 -13.52 0.42 -7.46
CA SER A 277 -14.94 0.06 -7.46
C SER A 277 -15.74 0.83 -8.51
N PHE A 278 -15.39 2.10 -8.77
CA PHE A 278 -16.08 2.94 -9.74
C PHE A 278 -15.38 3.02 -11.10
N GLN A 279 -14.31 2.26 -11.31
CA GLN A 279 -13.57 2.27 -12.56
C GLN A 279 -14.43 1.67 -13.69
N GLN A 280 -14.61 2.44 -14.75
CA GLN A 280 -15.42 2.03 -15.90
C GLN A 280 -14.71 0.97 -16.75
N GLY A 281 -15.47 0.02 -17.27
CA GLY A 281 -14.99 -0.97 -18.25
C GLY A 281 -13.99 -2.01 -17.75
N VAL A 282 -13.68 -2.07 -16.44
CA VAL A 282 -12.68 -3.03 -15.91
C VAL A 282 -13.12 -4.48 -16.06
N GLU A 283 -14.43 -4.74 -15.98
CA GLU A 283 -14.99 -6.09 -16.11
C GLU A 283 -15.39 -6.41 -17.57
N SER A 284 -15.24 -5.48 -18.51
CA SER A 284 -15.61 -5.69 -19.91
C SER A 284 -14.42 -6.29 -20.68
N PRO A 285 -14.57 -7.47 -21.31
CA PRO A 285 -13.52 -8.02 -22.15
C PRO A 285 -13.18 -7.05 -23.28
N TYR A 286 -11.89 -6.81 -23.51
CA TYR A 286 -11.45 -6.08 -24.69
C TYR A 286 -11.98 -6.80 -25.94
N ARG A 287 -12.91 -6.17 -26.66
CA ARG A 287 -13.29 -6.58 -28.00
C ARG A 287 -12.48 -5.72 -28.95
N PRO A 288 -11.54 -6.29 -29.73
CA PRO A 288 -10.95 -5.54 -30.82
C PRO A 288 -12.07 -5.00 -31.69
N ALA A 289 -11.93 -3.75 -32.13
CA ALA A 289 -12.81 -3.20 -33.14
C ALA A 289 -12.86 -4.21 -34.27
N ARG A 290 -14.05 -4.76 -34.52
CA ARG A 290 -14.27 -5.69 -35.61
C ARG A 290 -13.85 -4.91 -36.84
N ASP A 291 -12.73 -5.29 -37.46
CA ASP A 291 -12.35 -4.74 -38.75
C ASP A 291 -13.62 -4.80 -39.60
N THR A 292 -14.08 -3.63 -40.03
CA THR A 292 -15.08 -3.54 -41.08
C THR A 292 -14.41 -4.12 -42.31
N GLU A 293 -14.43 -5.45 -42.40
CA GLU A 293 -14.29 -6.24 -43.60
C GLU A 293 -15.56 -5.95 -44.43
N CYS A 294 -15.62 -4.73 -44.95
CA CYS A 294 -16.63 -4.27 -45.88
C CYS A 294 -15.93 -3.34 -46.87
N ALA A 295 -15.88 -3.82 -48.11
CA ALA A 295 -15.46 -3.14 -49.32
C ALA A 295 -13.95 -3.18 -49.66
N GLN A 296 -13.44 -4.37 -49.98
CA GLN A 296 -12.65 -4.57 -51.20
C GLN A 296 -12.69 -6.03 -51.66
N THR A 297 -13.90 -6.53 -51.86
CA THR A 297 -14.15 -7.63 -52.79
C THR A 297 -15.17 -7.08 -53.78
N ASN A 298 -14.77 -6.98 -55.05
CA ASN A 298 -15.49 -6.43 -56.20
C ASN A 298 -15.21 -4.95 -56.53
N ALA A 299 -14.09 -4.70 -57.18
CA ALA A 299 -14.01 -3.86 -58.37
C ALA A 299 -12.84 -4.34 -59.24
#